data_AF-A0A254Q3M2-F1
#
_entry.id   AF-A0A254Q3M2-F1
#
_cell.length_a   1.000
_cell.length_b   1.000
_cell.length_c   1.000
_cell.angle_alpha   90.00
_cell.angle_beta   90.00
_cell.angle_gamma   90.00
#
_symmetry.space_group_name_H-M   'P 1'
#
loop_
_entity.id
_entity.type
_entity.pdbx_description
1 polymer ?
#
loop_
_entity_poly.entity_id
_entity_poly.type
_entity_poly.pdbx_seq_one_letter_code
_entity_poly.pdbx_strand_id
1 'polypeptide(L)'
;MTLIRTAVLVSVFAFQTVHASDADGRPISSNYQKLQLYEQIMNGDLPAPLPLPDEPGDGPDDPPAPKPPSTPKPPYCSTTNPENVRCIRAVCDQLPNMDCSTDKKVKDIACQCDGVNGQCVTAVCNQLDRFDCDEKRELFSITKMCRGVSDASCIDRICSELGRFECDDMGDMRRVTELCR
;
A
#
# COMPACT_ATOMS: atom_id res chain seq x y z
N MET A 1 -9.25 -66.39 12.24
CA MET A 1 -10.55 -65.70 12.40
C MET A 1 -10.28 -64.43 13.19
N THR A 2 -10.17 -63.30 12.50
CA THR A 2 -9.72 -62.03 13.09
C THR A 2 -10.87 -61.03 12.99
N LEU A 3 -11.45 -60.68 14.14
CA LEU A 3 -12.59 -59.77 14.30
C LEU A 3 -12.10 -58.32 14.19
N ILE A 4 -12.49 -57.62 13.13
CA ILE A 4 -12.27 -56.18 12.95
C ILE A 4 -13.45 -55.46 13.61
N ARG A 5 -13.18 -54.70 14.67
CA ARG A 5 -14.14 -53.80 15.31
C ARG A 5 -14.06 -52.42 14.64
N THR A 6 -15.07 -52.10 13.83
CA THR A 6 -15.30 -50.76 13.28
C THR A 6 -15.99 -49.90 14.35
N ALA A 7 -15.28 -48.89 14.86
CA ALA A 7 -15.88 -47.86 15.70
C ALA A 7 -16.32 -46.68 14.81
N VAL A 8 -17.63 -46.43 14.78
CA VAL A 8 -18.23 -45.29 14.09
C VAL A 8 -18.26 -44.11 15.05
N LEU A 9 -17.44 -43.10 14.78
CA LEU A 9 -17.44 -41.82 15.49
C LEU A 9 -18.48 -40.89 14.85
N VAL A 10 -19.58 -40.63 15.57
CA VAL A 10 -20.62 -39.67 15.19
C VAL A 10 -20.21 -38.31 15.74
N SER A 11 -19.69 -37.42 14.89
CA SER A 11 -19.37 -36.04 15.25
C SER A 11 -20.64 -35.19 15.19
N VAL A 12 -21.09 -34.72 16.35
CA VAL A 12 -22.18 -33.74 16.49
C VAL A 12 -21.61 -32.35 16.25
N PHE A 13 -21.95 -31.74 15.12
CA PHE A 13 -21.64 -30.34 14.83
C PHE A 13 -22.68 -29.43 15.48
N ALA A 14 -22.26 -28.68 16.49
CA ALA A 14 -23.06 -27.60 17.07
C ALA A 14 -22.94 -26.34 16.18
N PHE A 15 -24.03 -25.95 15.52
CA PHE A 15 -24.13 -24.69 14.81
C PHE A 15 -24.23 -23.54 15.83
N GLN A 16 -23.20 -22.70 15.90
CA GLN A 16 -23.29 -21.43 16.62
C GLN A 16 -23.88 -20.38 15.68
N THR A 17 -25.03 -19.83 16.07
CA THR A 17 -25.70 -18.73 15.39
C THR A 17 -24.95 -17.43 15.69
N VAL A 18 -24.31 -16.85 14.68
CA VAL A 18 -23.62 -15.56 14.77
C VAL A 18 -24.66 -14.44 14.66
N HIS A 19 -24.81 -13.65 15.71
CA HIS A 19 -25.59 -12.41 15.70
C HIS A 19 -24.77 -11.32 14.98
N ALA A 20 -25.28 -10.85 13.84
CA ALA A 20 -24.76 -9.67 13.16
C ALA A 20 -25.13 -8.42 13.97
N SER A 21 -24.12 -7.70 14.48
CA SER A 21 -24.29 -6.40 15.12
C SER A 21 -24.10 -5.26 14.12
N ASP A 22 -24.97 -4.27 14.27
CA ASP A 22 -25.15 -3.00 13.57
C ASP A 22 -24.00 -2.51 12.66
N ALA A 23 -24.31 -2.47 11.36
CA ALA A 23 -23.57 -1.70 10.38
C ALA A 23 -23.92 -0.20 10.49
N ASP A 24 -22.87 0.59 10.63
CA ASP A 24 -22.78 2.04 10.68
C ASP A 24 -23.66 2.71 9.59
N GLY A 25 -24.74 3.37 10.01
CA GLY A 25 -25.75 4.01 9.17
C GLY A 25 -25.28 5.31 8.51
N ARG A 26 -24.21 5.26 7.71
CA ARG A 26 -23.85 6.36 6.83
C ARG A 26 -24.78 6.37 5.60
N PRO A 27 -25.34 7.52 5.20
CA PRO A 27 -26.30 7.56 4.11
C PRO A 27 -25.65 7.11 2.81
N ILE A 28 -26.23 6.07 2.18
CA ILE A 28 -25.85 5.46 0.89
C ILE A 28 -26.11 6.44 -0.28
N SER A 29 -26.16 7.75 -0.04
CA SER A 29 -26.51 8.78 -1.05
C SER A 29 -25.45 8.90 -2.16
N SER A 30 -24.17 8.71 -1.83
CA SER A 30 -23.06 8.92 -2.78
C SER A 30 -23.00 7.88 -3.91
N ASN A 31 -23.52 6.66 -3.71
CA ASN A 31 -23.45 5.62 -4.74
C ASN A 31 -24.57 5.71 -5.79
N TYR A 32 -25.70 6.33 -5.46
CA TYR A 32 -26.82 6.46 -6.41
C TYR A 32 -26.51 7.44 -7.56
N GLN A 33 -25.75 8.51 -7.30
CA GLN A 33 -25.34 9.46 -8.34
C GLN A 33 -24.42 8.82 -9.38
N LYS A 34 -23.54 7.90 -8.94
CA LYS A 34 -22.60 7.21 -9.83
C LYS A 34 -23.31 6.20 -10.74
N LEU A 35 -24.35 5.52 -10.24
CA LEU A 35 -25.16 4.59 -11.02
C LEU A 35 -26.00 5.31 -12.07
N GLN A 36 -26.62 6.44 -11.73
CA GLN A 36 -27.39 7.25 -12.69
C GLN A 36 -26.53 7.78 -13.84
N LEU A 37 -25.28 8.18 -13.54
CA LEU A 37 -24.34 8.61 -14.57
C LEU A 37 -23.94 7.45 -15.50
N TYR A 38 -23.74 6.24 -14.96
CA TYR A 38 -23.43 5.05 -15.76
C TYR A 38 -24.58 4.67 -16.70
N GLU A 39 -25.81 4.74 -16.21
CA GLU A 39 -27.02 4.44 -16.99
C GLU A 39 -27.21 5.45 -18.14
N GLN A 40 -26.93 6.74 -17.91
CA GLN A 40 -26.94 7.78 -18.96
C GLN A 40 -25.88 7.54 -20.04
N ILE A 41 -24.67 7.11 -19.66
CA ILE A 41 -23.59 6.79 -20.62
C ILE A 41 -23.98 5.57 -21.47
N MET A 42 -24.57 4.54 -20.87
CA MET A 42 -24.96 3.31 -21.57
C MET A 42 -26.11 3.53 -22.57
N ASN A 43 -27.02 4.47 -22.28
CA ASN A 43 -28.13 4.80 -23.17
C ASN A 43 -27.74 5.78 -24.30
N GLY A 44 -26.48 6.24 -24.34
CA GLY A 44 -26.00 7.17 -25.37
C GLY A 44 -26.45 8.62 -25.18
N ASP A 45 -27.15 8.92 -24.09
CA ASP A 45 -27.60 10.25 -23.71
C ASP A 45 -26.49 10.98 -22.94
N LEU A 46 -25.35 11.18 -23.61
CA LEU A 46 -24.30 12.04 -23.08
C LEU A 46 -24.83 13.48 -23.04
N PRO A 47 -24.85 14.14 -21.85
CA PRO A 47 -25.23 15.54 -21.79
C PRO A 47 -24.32 16.35 -22.73
N ALA A 48 -24.89 17.33 -23.41
CA ALA A 48 -24.13 18.23 -24.27
C ALA A 48 -22.91 18.76 -23.50
N PRO A 49 -21.70 18.79 -24.11
CA PRO A 49 -20.52 19.31 -23.46
C PRO A 49 -20.84 20.66 -22.85
N LEU A 50 -20.53 20.83 -21.56
CA LEU A 50 -20.67 22.13 -20.92
C LEU A 50 -19.91 23.15 -21.78
N PRO A 51 -20.49 24.33 -22.04
CA PRO A 51 -19.78 25.37 -22.76
C PRO A 51 -18.45 25.61 -22.05
N LEU A 52 -17.37 25.48 -22.80
CA LEU A 52 -16.04 25.80 -22.30
C LEU A 52 -16.12 27.26 -21.82
N PRO A 53 -15.65 27.57 -20.59
CA PRO A 53 -15.56 28.95 -20.15
C PRO A 53 -14.78 29.74 -21.20
N ASP A 54 -15.29 30.90 -21.60
CA ASP A 54 -14.65 31.78 -22.57
C ASP A 54 -13.17 31.92 -22.20
N GLU A 55 -12.29 31.63 -23.15
CA GLU A 55 -10.86 31.74 -22.93
C GLU A 55 -10.56 33.16 -22.43
N PRO A 56 -9.92 33.32 -21.27
CA PRO A 56 -9.59 34.64 -20.74
C PRO A 56 -8.73 35.36 -21.77
N GLY A 57 -9.29 36.40 -22.37
CA GLY A 57 -8.64 37.14 -23.46
C GLY A 57 -7.26 37.65 -23.04
N ASP A 58 -6.36 37.70 -24.02
CA ASP A 58 -4.98 38.17 -23.90
C ASP A 58 -4.92 39.54 -23.22
N GLY A 59 -4.76 39.52 -21.90
CA GLY A 59 -4.48 40.68 -21.08
C GLY A 59 -3.07 41.21 -21.37
N PRO A 60 -2.80 42.47 -20.99
CA PRO A 60 -1.47 43.06 -21.16
C PRO A 60 -0.40 42.19 -20.50
N ASP A 61 0.75 42.03 -21.18
CA ASP A 61 1.88 41.19 -20.80
C ASP A 61 2.13 41.24 -19.28
N ASP A 62 1.75 40.16 -18.60
CA ASP A 62 2.01 40.02 -17.17
C ASP A 62 3.52 40.14 -16.92
N PRO A 63 3.94 40.92 -15.90
CA PRO A 63 5.34 41.01 -15.54
C PRO A 63 5.89 39.60 -15.29
N PRO A 64 7.15 39.32 -15.72
CA PRO A 64 7.71 37.98 -15.67
C PRO A 64 7.54 37.42 -14.26
N ALA A 65 6.83 36.28 -14.17
CA ALA A 65 6.52 35.65 -12.91
C ALA A 65 7.82 35.51 -12.08
N PRO A 66 7.81 35.91 -10.80
CA PRO A 66 8.98 35.79 -9.94
C PRO A 66 9.53 34.36 -10.05
N LYS A 67 10.84 34.25 -10.33
CA LYS A 67 11.50 32.95 -10.47
C LYS A 67 11.08 32.07 -9.29
N PRO A 68 10.60 30.83 -9.54
CA PRO A 68 10.20 29.93 -8.47
C PRO A 68 11.33 29.87 -7.44
N PRO A 69 11.02 29.97 -6.13
CA PRO A 69 12.03 29.86 -5.09
C PRO A 69 12.87 28.61 -5.38
N SER A 70 14.19 28.79 -5.45
CA SER A 70 15.12 27.69 -5.73
C SER A 70 14.81 26.55 -4.79
N THR A 71 14.29 25.45 -5.34
CA THR A 71 13.92 24.26 -4.58
C THR A 71 15.13 23.87 -3.72
N PRO A 72 14.95 23.68 -2.39
CA PRO A 72 16.03 23.25 -1.52
C PRO A 72 16.75 22.07 -2.17
N LYS A 73 18.07 22.17 -2.32
CA LYS A 73 18.87 21.08 -2.85
C LYS A 73 18.55 19.85 -1.99
N PRO A 74 18.03 18.75 -2.57
CA PRO A 74 17.59 17.61 -1.79
C PRO A 74 18.78 17.10 -0.96
N PRO A 75 18.55 16.67 0.30
CA PRO A 75 19.59 16.09 1.13
C PRO A 75 20.32 15.01 0.34
N TYR A 76 21.65 15.01 0.43
CA TYR A 76 22.51 14.09 -0.33
C TYR A 76 22.23 12.67 0.15
N CYS A 77 21.52 11.89 -0.66
CA CYS A 77 21.25 10.49 -0.38
C CYS A 77 22.54 9.70 -0.57
N SER A 78 23.01 9.02 0.47
CA SER A 78 24.22 8.20 0.41
C SER A 78 23.89 6.82 -0.16
N THR A 79 24.35 6.54 -1.38
CA THR A 79 24.19 5.23 -2.03
C THR A 79 25.23 4.20 -1.57
N THR A 80 26.23 4.62 -0.80
CA THR A 80 27.36 3.76 -0.38
C THR A 80 27.17 3.16 1.00
N ASN A 81 26.11 3.51 1.73
CA ASN A 81 25.80 2.88 3.01
C ASN A 81 25.33 1.43 2.78
N PRO A 82 25.98 0.41 3.36
CA PRO A 82 25.59 -0.99 3.17
C PRO A 82 24.15 -1.29 3.59
N GLU A 83 23.60 -0.59 4.60
CA GLU A 83 22.20 -0.75 5.00
C GLU A 83 21.25 -0.22 3.92
N ASN A 84 21.59 0.92 3.30
CA ASN A 84 20.81 1.47 2.19
C ASN A 84 20.83 0.51 0.99
N VAL A 85 21.95 -0.16 0.71
CA VAL A 85 22.04 -1.15 -0.37
C VAL A 85 21.08 -2.33 -0.15
N ARG A 86 20.92 -2.79 1.10
CA ARG A 86 19.97 -3.86 1.44
C ARG A 86 18.52 -3.41 1.24
N CYS A 87 18.18 -2.21 1.69
CA CYS A 87 16.85 -1.65 1.45
C CYS A 87 16.56 -1.44 -0.03
N ILE A 88 17.52 -0.88 -0.80
CA ILE A 88 17.37 -0.69 -2.25
C ILE A 88 17.10 -2.02 -2.93
N ARG A 89 17.90 -3.06 -2.62
CA ARG A 89 17.67 -4.41 -3.16
C ARG A 89 16.28 -4.93 -2.80
N ALA A 90 15.89 -4.86 -1.53
CA ALA A 90 14.58 -5.33 -1.09
C ALA A 90 13.43 -4.62 -1.85
N VAL A 91 13.48 -3.30 -2.01
CA VAL A 91 12.49 -2.55 -2.78
C VAL A 91 12.50 -2.95 -4.26
N CYS A 92 13.68 -3.10 -4.85
CA CYS A 92 13.84 -3.48 -6.25
C CYS A 92 13.38 -4.90 -6.56
N ASP A 93 13.52 -5.82 -5.61
CA ASP A 93 13.06 -7.21 -5.75
C ASP A 93 11.52 -7.31 -5.76
N GLN A 94 10.82 -6.32 -5.19
CA GLN A 94 9.35 -6.26 -5.16
C GLN A 94 8.73 -5.53 -6.35
N LEU A 95 9.47 -4.63 -7.02
CA LEU A 95 8.96 -3.86 -8.15
C LEU A 95 8.96 -4.69 -9.45
N PRO A 96 7.78 -5.05 -10.01
CA PRO A 96 7.75 -5.68 -11.32
C PRO A 96 8.23 -4.70 -12.41
N ASN A 97 8.95 -5.22 -13.41
CA ASN A 97 9.26 -4.51 -14.67
C ASN A 97 10.10 -3.21 -14.58
N MET A 98 11.38 -3.35 -14.24
CA MET A 98 12.42 -2.35 -14.55
C MET A 98 12.34 -1.00 -13.81
N ASP A 99 11.61 -0.89 -12.69
CA ASP A 99 11.69 0.34 -11.88
C ASP A 99 13.05 0.54 -11.17
N CYS A 100 13.93 -0.46 -11.21
CA CYS A 100 15.32 -0.35 -10.77
C CYS A 100 16.36 -0.43 -11.90
N SER A 101 15.97 -0.20 -13.16
CA SER A 101 16.89 -0.30 -14.30
C SER A 101 17.73 0.96 -14.58
N THR A 102 17.41 2.09 -13.94
CA THR A 102 18.08 3.37 -14.22
C THR A 102 18.61 4.02 -12.95
N ASP A 103 19.78 4.67 -13.05
CA ASP A 103 20.43 5.36 -11.94
C ASP A 103 19.52 6.39 -11.27
N LYS A 104 18.68 7.08 -12.05
CA LYS A 104 17.73 8.07 -11.51
C LYS A 104 16.72 7.41 -10.58
N LYS A 105 16.13 6.29 -10.97
CA LYS A 105 15.14 5.58 -10.13
C LYS A 105 15.79 4.95 -8.90
N VAL A 106 16.97 4.35 -9.07
CA VAL A 106 17.74 3.78 -7.95
C VAL A 106 18.12 4.88 -6.96
N LYS A 107 18.50 6.07 -7.43
CA LYS A 107 18.80 7.21 -6.57
C LYS A 107 17.59 7.69 -5.78
N ASP A 108 16.41 7.74 -6.39
CA ASP A 108 15.16 8.07 -5.69
C ASP A 108 14.86 7.07 -4.57
N ILE A 109 15.05 5.76 -4.83
CA ILE A 109 14.87 4.70 -3.82
C ILE A 109 15.92 4.82 -2.71
N ALA A 110 17.18 5.05 -3.06
CA ALA A 110 18.26 5.24 -2.09
C ALA A 110 17.97 6.37 -1.11
N CYS A 111 17.30 7.44 -1.55
CA CYS A 111 16.85 8.53 -0.68
C CYS A 111 15.77 8.10 0.31
N GLN A 112 14.89 7.17 -0.07
CA GLN A 112 13.86 6.68 0.84
C GLN A 112 14.43 5.70 1.87
N CYS A 113 15.42 4.92 1.45
CA CYS A 113 16.07 3.88 2.23
C CYS A 113 17.01 4.36 3.35
N ASP A 114 17.21 5.67 3.52
CA ASP A 114 18.08 6.18 4.58
C ASP A 114 17.55 5.82 5.97
N GLY A 115 18.37 5.09 6.76
CA GLY A 115 18.00 4.59 8.08
C GLY A 115 16.93 3.48 8.06
N VAL A 116 16.76 2.79 6.94
CA VAL A 116 15.77 1.71 6.77
C VAL A 116 16.43 0.34 6.78
N ASN A 117 15.87 -0.57 7.57
CA ASN A 117 16.27 -1.97 7.53
C ASN A 117 15.62 -2.69 6.33
N GLY A 118 16.43 -3.10 5.36
CA GLY A 118 15.92 -3.82 4.17
C GLY A 118 15.26 -5.17 4.48
N GLN A 119 15.62 -5.82 5.60
CA GLN A 119 14.96 -7.04 6.04
C GLN A 119 13.54 -6.77 6.52
N CYS A 120 13.29 -5.60 7.14
CA CYS A 120 11.93 -5.20 7.53
C CYS A 120 11.05 -5.04 6.28
N VAL A 121 11.56 -4.40 5.22
CA VAL A 121 10.79 -4.25 3.96
C VAL A 121 10.41 -5.62 3.39
N THR A 122 11.36 -6.56 3.39
CA THR A 122 11.12 -7.93 2.90
C THR A 122 10.11 -8.66 3.79
N ALA A 123 10.24 -8.56 5.12
CA ALA A 123 9.32 -9.19 6.06
C ALA A 123 7.90 -8.65 5.90
N VAL A 124 7.73 -7.32 5.80
CA VAL A 124 6.42 -6.70 5.58
C VAL A 124 5.78 -7.19 4.28
N CYS A 125 6.52 -7.18 3.17
CA CYS A 125 5.98 -7.65 1.89
C CYS A 125 5.69 -9.15 1.82
N ASN A 126 6.29 -9.96 2.70
CA ASN A 126 5.96 -11.38 2.79
C ASN A 126 4.66 -11.66 3.56
N GLN A 127 4.21 -10.72 4.42
CA GLN A 127 2.96 -10.85 5.17
C GLN A 127 1.76 -10.30 4.38
N LEU A 128 1.99 -9.21 3.64
CA LEU A 128 0.98 -8.60 2.77
C LEU A 128 0.64 -9.48 1.55
N ASP A 129 -0.53 -9.26 0.95
CA ASP A 129 -0.84 -9.87 -0.34
C ASP A 129 0.11 -9.33 -1.42
N ARG A 130 0.32 -10.10 -2.48
CA ARG A 130 1.20 -9.76 -3.61
C ARG A 130 0.85 -8.44 -4.31
N PHE A 131 -0.33 -7.89 -4.04
CA PHE A 131 -0.84 -6.65 -4.61
C PHE A 131 -0.56 -5.42 -3.75
N ASP A 132 -0.08 -5.57 -2.52
CA ASP A 132 0.20 -4.44 -1.60
C ASP A 132 1.71 -4.10 -1.52
N CYS A 133 2.51 -4.70 -2.42
CA CYS A 133 3.95 -4.51 -2.54
C CYS A 133 4.45 -4.40 -3.98
N ASP A 134 3.58 -4.09 -4.95
CA ASP A 134 3.97 -4.00 -6.35
C ASP A 134 4.01 -2.56 -6.88
N GLU A 135 3.43 -1.59 -6.16
CA GLU A 135 3.51 -0.18 -6.52
C GLU A 135 4.64 0.58 -5.80
N LYS A 136 5.29 1.49 -6.54
CA LYS A 136 6.30 2.40 -5.97
C LYS A 136 5.81 3.18 -4.74
N ARG A 137 4.52 3.59 -4.71
CA ARG A 137 3.96 4.36 -3.60
C ARG A 137 3.78 3.52 -2.33
N GLU A 138 3.41 2.26 -2.48
CA GLU A 138 3.22 1.31 -1.38
C GLU A 138 4.57 0.97 -0.76
N LEU A 139 5.56 0.61 -1.59
CA LEU A 139 6.92 0.33 -1.14
C LEU A 139 7.53 1.54 -0.42
N PHE A 140 7.27 2.76 -0.87
CA PHE A 140 7.73 3.96 -0.17
C PHE A 140 7.03 4.15 1.19
N SER A 141 5.79 3.71 1.31
CA SER A 141 5.08 3.70 2.59
C SER A 141 5.65 2.66 3.54
N ILE A 142 5.96 1.45 3.05
CA ILE A 142 6.66 0.38 3.80
C ILE A 142 8.04 0.83 4.26
N THR A 143 8.80 1.45 3.35
CA THR A 143 10.13 1.99 3.62
C THR A 143 10.09 3.00 4.78
N LYS A 144 9.05 3.84 4.87
CA LYS A 144 8.84 4.75 6.00
C LYS A 144 8.48 4.02 7.30
N MET A 145 7.66 2.98 7.24
CA MET A 145 7.27 2.19 8.41
C MET A 145 8.48 1.49 9.04
N CYS A 146 9.34 0.92 8.19
CA CYS A 146 10.56 0.22 8.56
C CYS A 146 11.71 1.10 9.07
N ARG A 147 11.56 2.43 9.13
CA ARG A 147 12.56 3.30 9.76
C ARG A 147 12.61 3.03 11.26
N GLY A 148 13.83 2.84 11.76
CA GLY A 148 14.10 2.55 13.17
C GLY A 148 13.78 1.13 13.61
N VAL A 149 13.28 0.26 12.72
CA VAL A 149 13.08 -1.16 13.05
C VAL A 149 14.43 -1.87 13.06
N SER A 150 14.85 -2.29 14.25
CA SER A 150 16.16 -2.92 14.45
C SER A 150 16.14 -4.43 14.16
N ASP A 151 15.04 -5.11 14.49
CA ASP A 151 14.87 -6.56 14.33
C ASP A 151 13.65 -6.88 13.46
N ALA A 152 13.88 -7.29 12.22
CA ALA A 152 12.80 -7.70 11.31
C ALA A 152 12.12 -9.01 11.74
N SER A 153 12.80 -9.88 12.50
CA SER A 153 12.22 -11.15 12.97
C SER A 153 11.11 -10.96 14.01
N CYS A 154 11.05 -9.78 14.63
CA CYS A 154 9.94 -9.37 15.49
C CYS A 154 8.60 -9.36 14.72
N ILE A 155 8.62 -8.93 13.45
CA ILE A 155 7.41 -8.86 12.61
C ILE A 155 6.85 -10.26 12.40
N ASP A 156 7.69 -11.21 11.97
CA ASP A 156 7.29 -12.59 11.73
C ASP A 156 6.76 -13.24 13.02
N ARG A 157 7.38 -12.94 14.17
CA ARG A 157 6.93 -13.45 15.47
C ARG A 157 5.54 -12.91 15.84
N ILE A 158 5.35 -11.60 15.79
CA ILE A 158 4.06 -10.98 16.12
C ILE A 158 2.97 -11.50 15.17
N CYS A 159 3.22 -11.55 13.87
CA CYS A 159 2.25 -12.06 12.90
C CYS A 159 1.95 -13.56 13.07
N SER A 160 2.92 -14.35 13.53
CA SER A 160 2.68 -15.76 13.87
C SER A 160 1.78 -15.95 15.10
N GLU A 161 1.78 -14.99 16.03
CA GLU A 161 0.97 -15.02 17.26
C GLU A 161 -0.43 -14.45 17.04
N LEU A 162 -0.57 -13.35 16.29
CA LEU A 162 -1.86 -12.72 15.97
C LEU A 162 -2.65 -13.53 14.93
N GLY A 163 -1.94 -14.25 14.06
CA GLY A 163 -2.52 -14.95 12.92
C GLY A 163 -2.58 -14.08 11.67
N ARG A 164 -2.77 -14.72 10.52
CA ARG A 164 -2.60 -14.08 9.20
C ARG A 164 -3.53 -12.88 8.94
N PHE A 165 -4.69 -12.83 9.58
CA PHE A 165 -5.74 -11.82 9.32
C PHE A 165 -5.51 -10.51 10.07
N GLU A 166 -4.49 -10.45 10.93
CA GLU A 166 -4.10 -9.26 11.69
C GLU A 166 -2.74 -8.72 11.18
N CYS A 167 -2.31 -9.20 10.00
CA CYS A 167 -1.06 -8.85 9.33
C CYS A 167 -1.19 -8.91 7.81
N ASP A 168 -2.40 -8.81 7.26
CA ASP A 168 -2.65 -8.90 5.82
C ASP A 168 -2.87 -7.54 5.14
N ASP A 169 -2.92 -6.44 5.90
CA ASP A 169 -3.05 -5.09 5.36
C ASP A 169 -1.99 -4.09 5.87
N MET A 170 -1.85 -2.97 5.14
CA MET A 170 -0.89 -1.92 5.41
C MET A 170 -1.10 -1.20 6.77
N GLY A 171 -2.33 -1.15 7.26
CA GLY A 171 -2.68 -0.58 8.56
C GLY A 171 -2.20 -1.45 9.71
N ASP A 172 -2.41 -2.76 9.61
CA ASP A 172 -1.94 -3.75 10.56
C ASP A 172 -0.42 -3.79 10.61
N MET A 173 0.23 -3.83 9.44
CA MET A 173 1.69 -3.85 9.35
C MET A 173 2.33 -2.56 9.90
N ARG A 174 1.64 -1.40 9.82
CA ARG A 174 2.10 -0.20 10.54
C ARG A 174 2.14 -0.43 12.04
N ARG A 175 1.08 -1.00 12.61
CA ARG A 175 1.00 -1.25 14.05
C ARG A 175 2.05 -2.26 14.51
N VAL A 176 2.23 -3.33 13.74
CA VAL A 176 3.24 -4.37 14.02
C VAL A 176 4.66 -3.80 13.93
N THR A 177 4.98 -3.04 12.88
CA THR A 177 6.32 -2.42 12.74
C THR A 177 6.61 -1.40 13.83
N GLU A 178 5.62 -0.68 14.34
CA GLU A 178 5.78 0.21 15.50
C GLU A 178 6.14 -0.54 16.79
N LEU A 179 5.62 -1.75 16.98
CA LEU A 179 5.96 -2.61 18.13
C LEU A 179 7.38 -3.20 18.02
N CYS A 180 7.99 -3.18 16.83
CA CYS A 180 9.31 -3.77 16.55
C CYS A 180 10.45 -2.73 16.43
N ARG A 181 10.21 -1.47 16.83
CA ARG A 181 11.23 -0.42 16.86
C ARG A 181 12.15 -0.54 18.06
#